data_AF-K3XA92-F1
#
_entry.id   AF-K3XA92-F1
#
_cell.length_a   1.000
_cell.length_b   1.000
_cell.length_c   1.000
_cell.angle_alpha   90.00
_cell.angle_beta   90.00
_cell.angle_gamma   90.00
#
_symmetry.space_group_name_H-M   'P 1'
#
loop_
_entity.id
_entity.type
_entity.pdbx_description
1 polymer ?
#
loop_
_entity_poly.entity_id
_entity_poly.type
_entity_poly.pdbx_seq_one_letter_code
_entity_poly.pdbx_strand_id
1 'polypeptide(L)'
;MTEAIVWKYSTERDLARLAERHTLDECRRQRNFTHRQTSVLLGICQSLMDRDFCVDSSSNLNSSFSHFQTLLLTHSVQRSPKSVGIFSVQEVAAIVDFVTHTYFRHFHLYKGIYTPYYHTHIVQKAVNGVQVPQQPRPLADAILHLESPFVAPPLPAAAETGGVAE
;
A
#
# COMPACT_ATOMS: atom_id res chain seq x y z
N MET A 1 18.92 -10.18 -27.54
CA MET A 1 19.44 -8.89 -27.00
C MET A 1 18.43 -8.12 -26.15
N THR A 2 17.16 -8.53 -26.09
CA THR A 2 16.12 -7.87 -25.27
C THR A 2 16.12 -8.28 -23.81
N GLU A 3 16.52 -9.52 -23.47
CA GLU A 3 16.50 -9.99 -22.09
C GLU A 3 17.43 -9.18 -21.16
N ALA A 4 18.64 -8.85 -21.62
CA ALA A 4 19.64 -8.12 -20.82
C ALA A 4 19.21 -6.70 -20.42
N ILE A 5 18.30 -6.07 -21.17
CA ILE A 5 17.82 -4.71 -20.90
C ILE A 5 16.73 -4.71 -19.83
N VAL A 6 15.94 -5.78 -19.71
CA VAL A 6 14.85 -5.92 -18.72
C VAL A 6 15.40 -5.92 -17.29
N TRP A 7 16.55 -6.54 -17.05
CA TRP A 7 17.17 -6.61 -15.73
C TRP A 7 17.64 -5.25 -15.19
N LYS A 8 17.90 -4.27 -16.06
CA LYS A 8 18.49 -2.99 -15.66
C LYS A 8 17.49 -2.03 -14.98
N TYR A 9 16.19 -2.30 -15.10
CA TYR A 9 15.10 -1.49 -14.52
C TYR A 9 14.07 -2.32 -13.75
N SER A 10 14.30 -3.62 -13.56
CA SER A 10 13.35 -4.48 -12.86
C SER A 10 13.36 -4.17 -11.37
N THR A 11 12.17 -4.02 -10.78
CA THR A 11 12.06 -3.91 -9.32
C THR A 11 12.44 -5.25 -8.67
N GLU A 12 12.87 -5.22 -7.40
CA GLU A 12 13.19 -6.45 -6.65
C GLU A 12 12.01 -7.46 -6.64
N ARG A 13 10.78 -6.93 -6.73
CA ARG A 13 9.53 -7.68 -6.85
C ARG A 13 9.43 -8.44 -8.18
N ASP A 14 9.82 -7.81 -9.28
CA ASP A 14 9.81 -8.44 -10.60
C ASP A 14 10.84 -9.56 -10.68
N LEU A 15 12.00 -9.37 -10.06
CA LEU A 15 13.05 -10.40 -9.95
C LEU A 15 12.57 -11.61 -9.14
N ALA A 16 11.87 -11.38 -8.01
CA ALA A 16 11.30 -12.45 -7.20
C ALA A 16 10.24 -13.26 -7.97
N ARG A 17 9.35 -12.58 -8.71
CA ARG A 17 8.34 -13.23 -9.57
C ARG A 17 8.97 -14.03 -10.71
N LEU A 18 10.02 -13.49 -11.32
CA LEU A 18 10.73 -14.17 -12.41
C LEU A 18 11.46 -15.41 -11.90
N ALA A 19 12.12 -15.32 -10.74
CA ALA A 19 12.77 -16.45 -10.09
C ALA A 19 11.77 -17.58 -9.80
N GLU A 20 10.58 -17.25 -9.28
CA GLU A 20 9.54 -18.25 -9.04
C GLU A 20 9.07 -18.93 -10.32
N ARG A 21 8.81 -18.15 -11.40
CA ARG A 21 8.45 -18.71 -12.72
C ARG A 21 9.50 -19.69 -13.22
N HIS A 22 10.77 -19.31 -13.13
CA HIS A 22 11.87 -20.16 -13.57
C HIS A 22 11.96 -21.45 -12.72
N THR A 23 11.74 -21.37 -11.40
CA THR A 23 11.70 -22.58 -10.54
C THR A 23 10.53 -23.50 -10.88
N LEU A 24 9.38 -22.94 -11.28
CA LEU A 24 8.21 -23.73 -11.71
C LEU A 24 8.43 -24.39 -13.07
N ASP A 25 9.08 -23.72 -14.00
CA ASP A 25 9.45 -24.31 -15.30
C ASP A 25 10.46 -25.45 -15.16
N GLU A 26 11.43 -25.31 -14.25
CA GLU A 26 12.34 -26.39 -13.88
C GLU A 26 11.58 -27.57 -13.24
N CYS A 27 10.64 -27.29 -12.33
CA CYS A 27 9.78 -28.30 -11.73
C CYS A 27 8.96 -29.08 -12.77
N ARG A 28 8.37 -28.36 -13.74
CA ARG A 28 7.64 -28.97 -14.86
C ARG A 28 8.54 -29.92 -15.66
N ARG A 29 9.77 -29.51 -15.96
CA ARG A 29 10.76 -30.35 -16.68
C ARG A 29 11.14 -31.61 -15.89
N GLN A 30 11.22 -31.52 -14.56
CA GLN A 30 11.62 -32.65 -13.71
C GLN A 30 10.51 -33.64 -13.37
N ARG A 31 9.23 -33.22 -13.42
CA ARG A 31 8.09 -34.03 -12.97
C ARG A 31 7.07 -34.37 -14.06
N ASN A 32 7.33 -33.98 -15.32
CA ASN A 32 6.46 -34.22 -16.47
C ASN A 32 5.00 -33.75 -16.26
N PHE A 33 4.79 -32.63 -15.56
CA PHE A 33 3.45 -32.09 -15.37
C PHE A 33 2.81 -31.68 -16.70
N THR A 34 1.52 -31.99 -16.83
CA THR A 34 0.70 -31.57 -17.97
C THR A 34 0.58 -30.04 -17.98
N HIS A 35 0.43 -29.44 -19.16
CA HIS A 35 0.24 -27.98 -19.27
C HIS A 35 -0.86 -27.43 -18.36
N ARG A 36 -1.98 -28.18 -18.23
CA ARG A 36 -3.08 -27.85 -17.32
C ARG A 36 -2.65 -27.82 -15.85
N GLN A 37 -1.89 -28.82 -15.41
CA GLN A 37 -1.39 -28.93 -14.04
C GLN A 37 -0.41 -27.80 -13.72
N THR A 38 0.51 -27.49 -14.63
CA THR A 38 1.44 -26.37 -14.46
C THR A 38 0.71 -25.03 -14.38
N SER A 39 -0.28 -24.80 -15.23
CA SER A 39 -1.08 -23.56 -15.20
C SER A 39 -1.80 -23.38 -13.88
N VAL A 40 -2.35 -24.46 -13.32
CA VAL A 40 -3.04 -24.44 -12.02
C VAL A 40 -2.06 -24.22 -10.89
N LEU A 41 -0.92 -24.92 -10.89
CA LEU A 41 0.14 -24.73 -9.89
C LEU A 41 0.65 -23.28 -9.88
N LEU A 42 0.91 -22.72 -11.06
CA LEU A 42 1.32 -21.32 -11.20
C LEU A 42 0.25 -20.36 -10.65
N GLY A 43 -1.03 -20.62 -10.94
CA GLY A 43 -2.14 -19.83 -10.41
C GLY A 43 -2.26 -19.91 -8.88
N ILE A 44 -2.04 -21.09 -8.29
CA ILE A 44 -2.00 -21.26 -6.82
C ILE A 44 -0.85 -20.44 -6.24
N CYS A 45 0.36 -20.55 -6.77
CA CYS A 45 1.54 -19.79 -6.32
C CYS A 45 1.32 -18.27 -6.42
N GLN A 46 0.78 -17.78 -7.53
CA GLN A 46 0.44 -16.37 -7.70
C GLN A 46 -0.59 -15.90 -6.68
N SER A 47 -1.65 -16.69 -6.46
CA SER A 47 -2.68 -16.36 -5.46
C SER A 47 -2.12 -16.33 -4.04
N LEU A 48 -1.16 -17.20 -3.72
CA LEU A 48 -0.46 -17.18 -2.44
C LEU A 48 0.38 -15.92 -2.29
N MET A 49 1.21 -15.60 -3.28
CA MET A 49 2.05 -14.41 -3.25
C MET A 49 1.22 -13.13 -3.09
N ASP A 50 0.17 -12.98 -3.90
CA ASP A 50 -0.67 -11.77 -3.86
C ASP A 50 -1.37 -11.61 -2.49
N ARG A 51 -1.78 -12.72 -1.87
CA ARG A 51 -2.35 -12.71 -0.51
C ARG A 51 -1.28 -12.41 0.54
N ASP A 52 -0.17 -13.13 0.53
CA ASP A 52 0.85 -13.08 1.59
C ASP A 52 1.64 -11.78 1.58
N PHE A 53 1.81 -11.16 0.41
CA PHE A 53 2.59 -9.94 0.19
C PHE A 53 1.76 -8.70 -0.10
N CYS A 54 0.43 -8.78 0.10
CA CYS A 54 -0.41 -7.58 0.12
C CYS A 54 0.07 -6.62 1.21
N VAL A 55 -0.05 -5.31 0.98
CA VAL A 55 0.51 -4.25 1.85
C VAL A 55 0.04 -4.35 3.30
N ASP A 56 -1.19 -4.82 3.53
CA ASP A 56 -1.80 -4.95 4.86
C ASP A 56 -1.75 -6.39 5.41
N SER A 57 -0.96 -7.26 4.79
CA SER A 57 -0.87 -8.67 5.15
C SER A 57 -0.17 -8.88 6.49
N SER A 58 -0.94 -9.27 7.51
CA SER A 58 -0.43 -9.87 8.75
C SER A 58 -0.20 -11.39 8.62
N SER A 59 -0.06 -11.90 7.39
CA SER A 59 0.03 -13.34 7.16
C SER A 59 1.27 -13.93 7.84
N ASN A 60 1.03 -15.03 8.55
CA ASN A 60 2.08 -15.85 9.16
C ASN A 60 2.29 -17.09 8.30
N LEU A 61 3.50 -17.67 8.35
CA LEU A 61 3.86 -18.86 7.57
C LEU A 61 2.84 -19.99 7.74
N ASN A 62 2.39 -20.27 8.97
CA ASN A 62 1.38 -21.29 9.24
C ASN A 62 0.02 -20.99 8.58
N SER A 63 -0.39 -19.72 8.55
CA SER A 63 -1.64 -19.28 7.92
C SER A 63 -1.56 -19.33 6.40
N SER A 64 -0.40 -19.00 5.83
CA SER A 64 -0.12 -19.16 4.40
C SER A 64 -0.16 -20.65 4.01
N PHE A 65 0.54 -21.50 4.77
CA PHE A 65 0.58 -22.93 4.51
C PHE A 65 -0.79 -23.60 4.61
N SER A 66 -1.60 -23.26 5.62
CA SER A 66 -2.98 -23.77 5.73
C SER A 66 -3.87 -23.36 4.54
N HIS A 67 -3.70 -22.14 4.05
CA HIS A 67 -4.41 -21.67 2.86
C HIS A 67 -3.94 -22.37 1.59
N PHE A 68 -2.63 -22.58 1.44
CA PHE A 68 -2.06 -23.38 0.37
C PHE A 68 -2.64 -24.79 0.35
N GLN A 69 -2.69 -25.47 1.49
CA GLN A 69 -3.31 -26.80 1.60
C GLN A 69 -4.78 -26.78 1.15
N THR A 70 -5.53 -25.76 1.54
CA THR A 70 -6.95 -25.60 1.15
C THR A 70 -7.10 -25.43 -0.37
N LEU A 71 -6.28 -24.57 -0.99
CA LEU A 71 -6.27 -24.38 -2.45
C LEU A 71 -5.88 -25.68 -3.16
N LEU A 72 -4.81 -26.34 -2.71
CA LEU A 72 -4.34 -27.58 -3.31
C LEU A 72 -5.40 -28.68 -3.26
N LEU A 73 -6.07 -28.86 -2.12
CA LEU A 73 -7.16 -29.83 -1.97
C LEU A 73 -8.35 -29.52 -2.88
N THR A 74 -8.66 -28.25 -3.09
CA THR A 74 -9.74 -27.81 -4.02
C THR A 74 -9.43 -28.19 -5.47
N HIS A 75 -8.15 -28.26 -5.84
CA HIS A 75 -7.70 -28.68 -7.18
C HIS A 75 -7.29 -30.16 -7.28
N SER A 76 -7.43 -30.93 -6.20
CA SER A 76 -7.06 -32.35 -6.16
C SER A 76 -8.27 -33.26 -5.98
N VAL A 77 -9.30 -32.80 -5.26
CA VAL A 77 -10.51 -33.59 -5.03
C VAL A 77 -11.58 -33.19 -6.04
N GLN A 78 -12.18 -34.17 -6.72
CA GLN A 78 -13.32 -33.91 -7.61
C GLN A 78 -14.63 -33.90 -6.82
N ARG A 79 -15.10 -32.72 -6.42
CA ARG A 79 -16.49 -32.47 -6.01
C ARG A 79 -17.09 -31.37 -6.88
N SER A 80 -18.00 -31.75 -7.77
CA SER A 80 -18.89 -30.81 -8.44
C SER A 80 -19.74 -30.09 -7.38
N PRO A 81 -19.97 -28.75 -7.41
CA PRO A 81 -19.63 -27.74 -8.42
C PRO A 81 -18.38 -26.88 -8.12
N LYS A 82 -17.62 -27.15 -7.04
CA LYS A 82 -16.58 -26.22 -6.53
C LYS A 82 -15.13 -26.68 -6.69
N SER A 83 -14.90 -27.95 -7.07
CA SER A 83 -13.55 -28.53 -7.06
C SER A 83 -13.32 -29.45 -8.26
N VAL A 84 -12.12 -29.38 -8.83
CA VAL A 84 -11.73 -30.09 -10.04
C VAL A 84 -10.57 -31.01 -9.66
N GLY A 85 -10.67 -32.31 -9.93
CA GLY A 85 -9.59 -33.27 -9.67
C GLY A 85 -8.51 -33.19 -10.74
N ILE A 86 -7.60 -32.21 -10.62
CA ILE A 86 -6.52 -31.96 -11.60
C ILE A 86 -5.24 -32.70 -11.20
N PHE A 87 -5.02 -32.90 -9.90
CA PHE A 87 -3.86 -33.58 -9.36
C PHE A 87 -4.23 -34.94 -8.74
N SER A 88 -3.37 -35.92 -8.97
CA SER A 88 -3.39 -37.20 -8.26
C SER A 88 -2.72 -37.08 -6.89
N VAL A 89 -2.99 -38.03 -5.99
CA VAL A 89 -2.44 -38.03 -4.62
C VAL A 89 -0.90 -38.02 -4.59
N GLN A 90 -0.25 -38.70 -5.53
CA GLN A 90 1.22 -38.73 -5.63
C GLN A 90 1.78 -37.37 -6.06
N GLU A 91 1.12 -36.71 -7.03
CA GLU A 91 1.52 -35.39 -7.51
C GLU A 91 1.31 -34.33 -6.43
N VAL A 92 0.25 -34.43 -5.64
CA VAL A 92 0.00 -33.54 -4.50
C VAL A 92 1.14 -33.59 -3.50
N ALA A 93 1.61 -34.78 -3.12
CA ALA A 93 2.74 -34.91 -2.21
C ALA A 93 4.02 -34.28 -2.78
N ALA A 94 4.29 -34.49 -4.07
CA ALA A 94 5.43 -33.89 -4.75
C ALA A 94 5.34 -32.36 -4.85
N ILE A 95 4.14 -31.82 -5.06
CA ILE A 95 3.89 -30.37 -5.09
C ILE A 95 4.12 -29.76 -3.71
N VAL A 96 3.58 -30.38 -2.65
CA VAL A 96 3.79 -29.89 -1.27
C VAL A 96 5.28 -29.87 -0.94
N ASP A 97 6.01 -30.93 -1.26
CA ASP A 97 7.46 -31.00 -1.04
C ASP A 97 8.20 -29.90 -1.81
N PHE A 98 7.87 -29.72 -3.09
CA PHE A 98 8.46 -28.69 -3.94
C PHE A 98 8.22 -27.27 -3.42
N VAL A 99 6.96 -26.91 -3.13
CA VAL A 99 6.58 -25.56 -2.65
C VAL A 99 7.19 -25.29 -1.28
N THR A 100 7.32 -26.31 -0.43
CA THR A 100 7.98 -26.17 0.88
C THR A 100 9.47 -25.83 0.74
N HIS A 101 10.17 -26.53 -0.16
CA HIS A 101 11.61 -26.34 -0.37
C HIS A 101 11.98 -25.09 -1.17
N THR A 102 11.05 -24.54 -1.95
CA THR A 102 11.26 -23.36 -2.78
C THR A 102 10.65 -22.11 -2.14
N TYR A 103 9.32 -22.01 -2.12
CA TYR A 103 8.58 -20.84 -1.64
C TYR A 103 8.71 -20.68 -0.12
N PHE A 104 8.25 -21.67 0.66
CA PHE A 104 8.17 -21.51 2.12
C PHE A 104 9.54 -21.42 2.80
N ARG A 105 10.56 -22.10 2.25
CA ARG A 105 11.95 -21.96 2.70
C ARG A 105 12.44 -20.51 2.68
N HIS A 106 11.98 -19.70 1.72
CA HIS A 106 12.40 -18.31 1.54
C HIS A 106 11.28 -17.31 1.92
N PHE A 107 10.25 -17.76 2.66
CA PHE A 107 9.06 -16.96 2.98
C PHE A 107 9.40 -15.61 3.63
N HIS A 108 10.29 -15.61 4.62
CA HIS A 108 10.69 -14.39 5.33
C HIS A 108 11.49 -13.43 4.44
N LEU A 109 12.31 -13.95 3.53
CA LEU A 109 13.06 -13.15 2.57
C LEU A 109 12.10 -12.44 1.62
N TYR A 110 11.17 -13.19 1.02
CA TYR A 110 10.15 -12.59 0.16
C TYR A 110 9.31 -11.57 0.93
N LYS A 111 8.87 -11.89 2.15
CA LYS A 111 8.11 -10.94 3.00
C LYS A 111 8.89 -9.64 3.22
N GLY A 112 10.20 -9.73 3.44
CA GLY A 112 11.08 -8.56 3.55
C GLY A 112 11.12 -7.71 2.28
N ILE A 113 11.28 -8.33 1.11
CA ILE A 113 11.33 -7.63 -0.20
C ILE A 113 10.00 -6.95 -0.52
N TYR A 114 8.87 -7.58 -0.18
CA TYR A 114 7.57 -7.04 -0.52
C TYR A 114 7.04 -6.02 0.49
N THR A 115 7.45 -6.09 1.76
CA THR A 115 7.01 -5.15 2.81
C THR A 115 7.63 -3.77 2.57
N PRO A 116 6.84 -2.74 2.22
CA PRO A 116 7.39 -1.39 2.06
C PRO A 116 7.89 -0.86 3.40
N TYR A 117 9.06 -0.22 3.39
CA TYR A 117 9.62 0.43 4.57
C TYR A 117 8.92 1.77 4.79
N TYR A 118 8.14 1.89 5.86
CA TYR A 118 7.49 3.15 6.23
C TYR A 118 8.35 3.94 7.21
N HIS A 119 8.71 5.17 6.85
CA HIS A 119 9.37 6.10 7.75
C HIS A 119 8.32 7.01 8.42
N THR A 120 7.98 6.71 9.67
CA THR A 120 7.03 7.52 10.44
C THR A 120 7.77 8.61 11.21
N HIS A 121 7.61 9.87 10.82
CA HIS A 121 8.09 11.01 11.59
C HIS A 121 7.07 11.40 12.66
N ILE A 122 7.42 11.18 13.93
CA ILE A 122 6.61 11.66 15.05
C ILE A 122 7.15 13.02 15.46
N VAL A 123 6.32 14.06 15.31
CA VAL A 123 6.67 15.42 15.74
C VAL A 123 5.83 15.76 16.96
N GLN A 124 6.50 15.94 18.11
CA GLN A 124 5.84 16.38 19.33
C GLN A 124 5.57 17.89 19.24
N LYS A 125 4.30 18.27 19.18
CA LYS A 125 3.89 19.67 19.35
C LYS A 125 3.93 20.03 20.84
N ALA A 126 4.37 21.24 21.17
CA ALA A 126 4.46 21.70 22.54
C ALA A 126 3.12 21.55 23.29
N VAL A 127 3.20 21.07 24.54
CA VAL A 127 2.07 21.04 25.46
C VAL A 127 1.59 22.48 25.66
N ASN A 128 0.30 22.71 25.41
CA ASN A 128 -0.41 24.01 25.45
C ASN A 128 -0.46 24.84 24.17
N GLY A 129 -0.18 24.27 23.00
CA GLY A 129 -0.71 24.75 21.70
C GLY A 129 -0.85 26.27 21.54
N VAL A 130 0.17 27.05 21.89
CA VAL A 130 0.13 28.50 21.73
C VAL A 130 -0.01 28.73 20.22
N GLN A 131 -1.20 29.13 19.79
CA GLN A 131 -1.41 29.57 18.41
C GLN A 131 -0.48 30.76 18.22
N VAL A 132 0.62 30.54 17.51
CA VAL A 132 1.45 31.65 17.04
C VAL A 132 0.58 32.42 16.05
N PRO A 133 0.30 33.71 16.30
CA PRO A 133 -0.46 34.49 15.35
C PRO A 133 0.24 34.42 14.00
N GLN A 134 -0.54 34.26 12.93
CA GLN A 134 -0.02 34.29 11.57
C GLN A 134 0.78 35.59 11.39
N GLN A 135 1.93 35.50 10.73
CA GLN A 135 2.75 36.69 10.49
C GLN A 135 1.87 37.75 9.79
N PRO A 136 1.84 38.99 10.30
CA PRO A 136 1.07 40.04 9.66
C PRO A 136 1.59 40.22 8.23
N ARG A 137 0.68 40.52 7.30
CA ARG A 137 1.07 40.82 5.92
C ARG A 137 2.08 41.98 5.91
N PRO A 138 3.13 41.92 5.07
CA PRO A 138 4.11 42.98 4.99
C PRO A 138 3.43 44.31 4.65
N LEU A 139 3.99 45.42 5.15
CA LEU A 139 3.44 46.77 4.92
C LEU A 139 3.33 47.12 3.43
N ALA A 140 4.10 46.46 2.56
CA ALA A 140 4.00 46.58 1.11
C ALA A 140 2.60 46.23 0.57
N ASP A 141 1.86 45.36 1.27
CA ASP A 141 0.51 44.93 0.89
C ASP A 141 -0.58 45.80 1.56
N ALA A 142 -0.21 46.92 2.20
CA ALA A 142 -1.16 47.77 2.90
C ALA A 142 -2.09 48.49 1.91
N ILE A 143 -3.40 48.40 2.17
CA ILE A 143 -4.40 49.21 1.48
C ILE A 143 -4.37 50.60 2.11
N LEU A 144 -3.90 51.59 1.38
CA LEU A 144 -3.98 52.99 1.80
C LEU A 144 -5.45 53.42 1.77
N HIS A 145 -6.07 53.56 2.94
CA HIS A 145 -7.27 54.36 3.07
C HIS A 145 -6.87 55.82 2.91
N LEU A 146 -6.99 56.36 1.68
CA LEU A 146 -7.13 57.80 1.52
C LEU A 146 -8.43 58.15 2.24
N GLU A 147 -8.32 58.76 3.43
CA GLU A 147 -9.45 59.35 4.11
C GLU A 147 -10.16 60.27 3.10
N SER A 148 -11.44 59.99 2.82
CA SER A 148 -12.29 61.00 2.22
C SER A 148 -12.23 62.21 3.15
N PRO A 149 -11.96 63.43 2.65
CA PRO A 149 -11.86 64.60 3.50
C PRO A 149 -13.11 64.70 4.37
N PHE A 150 -12.89 64.81 5.69
CA PHE A 150 -13.95 64.98 6.67
C PHE A 150 -14.78 66.21 6.28
N VAL A 151 -16.02 65.98 5.84
CA VAL A 151 -16.98 67.08 5.65
C VAL A 151 -17.57 67.38 7.00
N ALA A 152 -17.09 68.45 7.64
CA ALA A 152 -17.64 68.93 8.89
C ALA A 152 -19.13 69.27 8.72
N PRO A 153 -20.02 68.79 9.61
CA PRO A 153 -21.42 69.19 9.58
C PRO A 153 -21.54 70.70 9.84
N PRO A 154 -22.47 71.41 9.18
CA PRO A 154 -22.63 72.85 9.36
C PRO A 154 -23.01 73.16 10.81
N LEU A 155 -22.29 74.11 11.43
CA LEU A 155 -22.54 74.54 12.80
C LEU A 155 -23.96 75.10 12.94
N PRO A 156 -24.73 74.67 13.96
CA PRO A 156 -25.99 75.32 14.30
C PRO A 156 -25.73 76.75 14.80
N ALA A 157 -26.53 77.70 14.31
CA ALA A 157 -26.45 79.11 14.68
C ALA A 157 -26.62 79.30 16.19
N ALA A 158 -25.79 80.16 16.77
CA ALA A 158 -25.73 80.45 18.20
C ALA A 158 -27.11 80.90 18.73
N ALA A 159 -27.70 80.11 19.63
CA ALA A 159 -28.84 80.50 20.44
C ALA A 159 -28.34 80.83 21.87
N GLU A 160 -28.02 82.11 22.01
CA GLU A 160 -28.17 83.00 23.15
C GLU A 160 -28.33 82.41 24.57
N THR A 161 -27.41 82.86 25.41
CA THR A 161 -27.28 82.75 26.87
C THR A 161 -28.49 83.20 27.68
N GLY A 162 -28.79 82.47 28.76
CA GLY A 162 -29.56 82.93 29.93
C GLY A 162 -30.13 81.72 30.69
N GLY A 163 -29.97 81.53 31.99
CA GLY A 163 -29.43 82.35 33.06
C GLY A 163 -29.32 81.49 34.33
N VAL A 164 -28.62 82.05 35.30
CA VAL A 164 -28.22 81.53 36.60
C VAL A 164 -29.35 81.51 37.64
N ALA A 165 -29.27 80.56 38.60
CA ALA A 165 -29.64 80.63 40.04
C ALA A 165 -29.83 79.19 40.54
N GLU A 166 -28.92 78.62 41.33
CA GLU A 166 -28.88 78.64 42.81
C GLU A 166 -30.12 78.02 43.48
#